data_AF-A0A0Q6T9B5-F1
#
_entry.id   AF-A0A0Q6T9B5-F1
#
_cell.length_a   1.000
_cell.length_b   1.000
_cell.length_c   1.000
_cell.angle_alpha   90.00
_cell.angle_beta   90.00
_cell.angle_gamma   90.00
#
_symmetry.space_group_name_H-M   'P 1'
#
loop_
_entity.id
_entity.type
_entity.pdbx_description
1 polymer ?
#
loop_
_entity_poly.entity_id
_entity_poly.type
_entity_poly.pdbx_seq_one_letter_code
_entity_poly.pdbx_strand_id
1 'polypeptide(L)'
;MVTELYDSPHQFEPLLPRQAKLEPLLTQAHDLSSAALAMSAQPAPKELRALLRAMNSYYSNRIEGQHTRPLELEQALKHDFSADTKLAARQRLALAHIEAEAALEPHFMGDVGLCALYKPASLAQLHRELFARLPASDLHTDEGENLRPGQLRSREVQVGRHIAPAAASLPALIERWGSVYGGVRRGEASLVALAAAHQRLGSIHPFIDGNGRVMRLHTHLALGALGYTQGLWSPLRGFARSVDRYYGLIAAADEPRRGDLDGRGNLSEAALVDWIAYVLETCIDQVRFMSGLLQLPAMEGRIAACLNFEQTSLKSGARIEALRPLHYLFLSGTALERGEFKRMTGLGDRTAVSLLTALLKRGLLASDSPQGRVRFGLPLHALRFYFPALWPEAEADVAQAGG
;
A
#
# COMPACT_ATOMS: atom_id res chain seq x y z
N MET A 1 14.71 7.66 -38.05
CA MET A 1 14.58 8.94 -37.32
C MET A 1 15.18 8.71 -35.94
N VAL A 2 16.21 9.48 -35.58
CA VAL A 2 16.76 9.45 -34.22
C VAL A 2 15.71 10.10 -33.34
N THR A 3 15.05 9.34 -32.47
CA THR A 3 14.16 9.95 -31.48
C THR A 3 15.04 10.71 -30.51
N GLU A 4 14.96 12.04 -30.49
CA GLU A 4 15.69 12.86 -29.52
C GLU A 4 15.22 12.47 -28.11
N LEU A 5 16.15 11.98 -27.29
CA LEU A 5 15.91 11.68 -25.89
C LEU A 5 15.94 12.97 -25.10
N TYR A 6 15.05 13.10 -24.11
CA TYR A 6 15.19 14.17 -23.12
C TYR A 6 16.45 13.93 -22.30
N ASP A 7 17.33 14.93 -22.24
CA ASP A 7 18.62 14.87 -21.57
C ASP A 7 18.78 15.97 -20.49
N SER A 8 17.80 16.88 -20.36
CA SER A 8 17.95 18.11 -19.59
C SER A 8 16.73 18.42 -18.71
N PRO A 9 16.93 18.97 -17.49
CA PRO A 9 15.87 19.23 -16.51
C PRO A 9 14.62 19.99 -16.97
N HIS A 10 14.76 20.89 -17.94
CA HIS A 10 13.66 21.73 -18.41
C HIS A 10 12.70 20.99 -19.35
N GLN A 11 13.09 19.83 -19.88
CA GLN A 11 12.33 19.11 -20.92
C GLN A 11 11.17 18.25 -20.39
N PHE A 12 11.02 18.11 -19.07
CA PHE A 12 9.89 17.44 -18.42
C PHE A 12 9.10 18.39 -17.51
N GLU A 13 9.22 19.69 -17.78
CA GLU A 13 8.28 20.68 -17.29
C GLU A 13 6.94 20.60 -18.05
N PRO A 14 5.81 20.91 -17.40
CA PRO A 14 5.71 21.42 -16.03
C PRO A 14 5.81 20.33 -14.97
N LEU A 15 6.51 20.62 -13.86
CA LEU A 15 6.55 19.73 -12.69
C LEU A 15 5.33 19.92 -11.78
N LEU A 16 4.74 21.11 -11.78
CA LEU A 16 3.50 21.44 -11.07
C LEU A 16 2.61 22.28 -11.99
N PRO A 17 1.28 22.19 -11.87
CA PRO A 17 0.38 23.10 -12.57
C PRO A 17 0.63 24.56 -12.17
N ARG A 18 0.40 25.49 -13.09
CA ARG A 18 0.38 26.93 -12.81
C ARG A 18 -0.72 27.27 -11.80
N GLN A 19 -0.53 28.38 -11.09
CA GLN A 19 -1.42 28.85 -10.03
C GLN A 19 -2.92 28.86 -10.44
N ALA A 20 -3.24 29.30 -11.66
CA ALA A 20 -4.62 29.36 -12.16
C ALA A 20 -5.30 27.98 -12.30
N LYS A 21 -4.54 26.89 -12.37
CA LYS A 21 -5.05 25.51 -12.45
C LYS A 21 -5.00 24.78 -11.10
N LEU A 22 -4.33 25.35 -10.11
CA LEU A 22 -4.16 24.72 -8.79
C LEU A 22 -5.41 24.80 -7.92
N GLU A 23 -6.20 25.87 -8.02
CA GLU A 23 -7.30 26.12 -7.08
C GLU A 23 -8.32 24.96 -6.97
N PRO A 24 -8.85 24.39 -8.07
CA PRO A 24 -9.74 23.22 -7.97
C PRO A 24 -9.07 22.00 -7.34
N LEU A 25 -7.78 21.79 -7.65
CA LEU A 25 -7.00 20.67 -7.11
C LEU A 25 -6.74 20.85 -5.60
N LEU A 26 -6.53 22.08 -5.14
CA LEU A 26 -6.37 22.41 -3.72
C LEU A 26 -7.68 22.18 -2.96
N THR A 27 -8.84 22.48 -3.55
CA THR A 27 -10.14 22.13 -2.97
C THR A 27 -10.29 20.61 -2.82
N GLN A 28 -9.98 19.83 -3.86
CA GLN A 28 -10.02 18.36 -3.76
C GLN A 28 -9.01 17.82 -2.73
N ALA A 29 -7.81 18.41 -2.66
CA ALA A 29 -6.82 18.04 -1.66
C ALA A 29 -7.28 18.37 -0.24
N HIS A 30 -8.04 19.46 -0.04
CA HIS A 30 -8.67 19.78 1.24
C HIS A 30 -9.70 18.72 1.65
N ASP A 31 -10.57 18.32 0.72
CA ASP A 31 -11.56 17.27 0.95
C ASP A 31 -10.90 15.94 1.32
N LEU A 32 -9.81 15.59 0.61
CA LEU A 32 -9.00 14.42 0.92
C LEU A 32 -8.40 14.52 2.33
N SER A 33 -7.75 15.65 2.65
CA SER A 33 -7.13 15.89 3.94
C SER A 33 -8.13 15.70 5.09
N SER A 34 -9.30 16.33 4.97
CA SER A 34 -10.37 16.26 5.98
C SER A 34 -10.88 14.83 6.17
N ALA A 35 -11.18 14.11 5.09
CA ALA A 35 -11.68 12.73 5.17
C ALA A 35 -10.61 11.77 5.72
N ALA A 36 -9.36 11.91 5.27
CA ALA A 36 -8.26 11.03 5.65
C ALA A 36 -7.86 11.19 7.12
N LEU A 37 -7.86 12.43 7.64
CA LEU A 37 -7.58 12.70 9.05
C LEU A 37 -8.68 12.14 9.97
N ALA A 38 -9.96 12.30 9.61
CA ALA A 38 -11.07 11.73 10.37
C ALA A 38 -10.98 10.20 10.45
N MET A 39 -10.54 9.54 9.38
CA MET A 39 -10.31 8.10 9.35
C MET A 39 -9.08 7.70 10.18
N SER A 40 -7.96 8.41 10.01
CA SER A 40 -6.69 8.13 10.69
C SER A 40 -6.72 8.34 12.21
N ALA A 41 -7.66 9.14 12.71
CA ALA A 41 -7.83 9.35 14.15
C ALA A 41 -8.40 8.12 14.88
N GLN A 42 -8.92 7.12 14.17
CA GLN A 42 -9.52 5.94 14.79
C GLN A 42 -8.46 4.92 15.20
N PRO A 43 -8.51 4.37 16.44
CA PRO A 43 -7.59 3.33 16.85
C PRO A 43 -7.84 2.04 16.06
N ALA A 44 -6.77 1.36 15.71
CA ALA A 44 -6.84 0.11 14.96
C ALA A 44 -5.71 -0.84 15.38
N PRO A 45 -6.01 -2.14 15.50
CA PRO A 45 -5.01 -3.12 15.90
C PRO A 45 -3.94 -3.28 14.81
N LYS A 46 -2.71 -3.61 15.21
CA LYS A 46 -1.59 -3.80 14.30
C LYS A 46 -1.84 -4.91 13.26
N GLU A 47 -2.67 -5.89 13.61
CA GLU A 47 -3.06 -6.99 12.74
C GLU A 47 -3.90 -6.52 11.56
N LEU A 48 -4.75 -5.51 11.75
CA LEU A 48 -5.48 -4.89 10.65
C LEU A 48 -4.51 -4.19 9.69
N ARG A 49 -3.54 -3.43 10.22
CA ARG A 49 -2.51 -2.78 9.39
C ARG A 49 -1.68 -3.81 8.61
N ALA A 50 -1.33 -4.94 9.23
CA ALA A 50 -0.61 -6.03 8.58
C ALA A 50 -1.43 -6.67 7.43
N LEU A 51 -2.73 -6.88 7.63
CA LEU A 51 -3.62 -7.36 6.58
C LEU A 51 -3.72 -6.36 5.42
N LEU A 52 -3.90 -5.08 5.72
CA LEU A 52 -4.00 -4.02 4.70
C LEU A 52 -2.69 -3.85 3.93
N ARG A 53 -1.54 -4.09 4.57
CA ARG A 53 -0.24 -4.17 3.88
C ARG A 53 -0.15 -5.34 2.90
N ALA A 54 -0.70 -6.50 3.26
CA ALA A 54 -0.81 -7.62 2.33
C ALA A 54 -1.72 -7.27 1.13
N MET A 55 -2.81 -6.55 1.37
CA MET A 55 -3.65 -6.01 0.29
C MET A 55 -2.90 -5.00 -0.60
N ASN A 56 -2.08 -4.12 -0.02
CA ASN A 56 -1.23 -3.19 -0.76
C ASN A 56 -0.30 -3.95 -1.70
N SER A 57 0.42 -4.95 -1.19
CA SER A 57 1.28 -5.81 -2.01
C SER A 57 0.52 -6.50 -3.14
N TYR A 58 -0.65 -7.07 -2.84
CA TYR A 58 -1.52 -7.70 -3.84
C TYR A 58 -1.89 -6.74 -4.98
N TYR A 59 -2.44 -5.56 -4.66
CA TYR A 59 -2.87 -4.61 -5.69
C TYR A 59 -1.70 -3.96 -6.43
N SER A 60 -0.59 -3.69 -5.74
CA SER A 60 0.62 -3.14 -6.36
C SER A 60 1.22 -4.11 -7.38
N ASN A 61 1.27 -5.40 -7.06
CA ASN A 61 1.78 -6.43 -7.98
C ASN A 61 0.79 -6.73 -9.11
N ARG A 62 -0.52 -6.69 -8.83
CA ARG A 62 -1.58 -6.89 -9.84
C ARG A 62 -1.54 -5.85 -10.96
N ILE A 63 -1.19 -4.60 -10.63
CA ILE A 63 -1.02 -3.54 -11.63
C ILE A 63 0.09 -3.91 -12.63
N GLU A 64 1.17 -4.56 -12.18
CA GLU A 64 2.27 -5.05 -13.02
C GLU A 64 1.97 -6.40 -13.70
N GLY A 65 0.71 -6.84 -13.74
CA GLY A 65 0.31 -8.12 -14.34
C GLY A 65 0.69 -9.37 -13.52
N GLN A 66 1.19 -9.20 -12.30
CA GLN A 66 1.51 -10.32 -11.40
C GLN A 66 0.27 -10.73 -10.60
N HIS A 67 -0.15 -11.98 -10.76
CA HIS A 67 -1.32 -12.53 -10.09
C HIS A 67 -0.88 -13.54 -9.02
N THR A 68 -1.03 -13.16 -7.76
CA THR A 68 -0.95 -14.03 -6.59
C THR A 68 -2.29 -13.96 -5.89
N ARG A 69 -3.01 -15.06 -5.74
CA ARG A 69 -4.28 -15.11 -5.00
C ARG A 69 -4.05 -14.81 -3.52
N PRO A 70 -5.05 -14.29 -2.78
CA PRO A 70 -4.90 -14.02 -1.36
C PRO A 70 -4.52 -15.25 -0.53
N LEU A 71 -5.02 -16.44 -0.86
CA LEU A 71 -4.59 -17.68 -0.21
C LEU A 71 -3.11 -17.98 -0.47
N GLU A 72 -2.64 -17.79 -1.71
CA GLU A 72 -1.22 -17.98 -2.08
C GLU A 72 -0.33 -16.97 -1.34
N LEU A 73 -0.83 -15.76 -1.08
CA LEU A 73 -0.15 -14.75 -0.28
C LEU A 73 -0.12 -15.12 1.21
N GLU A 74 -1.19 -15.72 1.75
CA GLU A 74 -1.21 -16.24 3.12
C GLU A 74 -0.22 -17.38 3.31
N GLN A 75 -0.09 -18.27 2.32
CA GLN A 75 0.95 -19.32 2.28
C GLN A 75 2.35 -18.69 2.27
N ALA A 76 2.57 -17.68 1.41
CA ALA A 76 3.84 -16.96 1.35
C ALA A 76 4.23 -16.31 2.69
N LEU A 77 3.26 -15.71 3.40
CA LEU A 77 3.48 -15.15 4.75
C LEU A 77 3.93 -16.21 5.77
N LYS A 78 3.57 -17.48 5.57
CA LYS A 78 4.00 -18.64 6.37
C LYS A 78 5.28 -19.28 5.85
N HIS A 79 5.93 -18.68 4.84
CA HIS A 79 7.09 -19.23 4.12
C HIS A 79 6.81 -20.61 3.47
N ASP A 80 5.54 -20.87 3.17
CA ASP A 80 5.08 -22.06 2.46
C ASP A 80 4.94 -21.74 0.97
N PHE A 81 6.05 -21.81 0.24
CA PHE A 81 6.10 -21.46 -1.18
C PHE A 81 5.66 -22.63 -2.07
N SER A 82 5.00 -22.31 -3.18
CA SER A 82 4.59 -23.29 -4.20
C SER A 82 5.78 -24.04 -4.79
N ALA A 83 5.56 -25.29 -5.19
CA ALA A 83 6.51 -26.06 -5.99
C ALA A 83 6.61 -25.53 -7.45
N ASP A 84 5.58 -24.81 -7.93
CA ASP A 84 5.65 -24.11 -9.21
C ASP A 84 6.59 -22.91 -9.07
N THR A 85 7.72 -22.97 -9.78
CA THR A 85 8.78 -21.95 -9.72
C THR A 85 8.32 -20.53 -10.04
N LYS A 86 7.36 -20.35 -10.98
CA LYS A 86 6.84 -19.02 -11.35
C LYS A 86 5.93 -18.48 -10.27
N LEU A 87 5.05 -19.33 -9.73
CA LEU A 87 4.19 -18.93 -8.60
C LEU A 87 5.02 -18.63 -7.35
N ALA A 88 6.05 -19.45 -7.07
CA ALA A 88 6.95 -19.24 -5.94
C ALA A 88 7.71 -17.90 -6.05
N ALA A 89 8.16 -17.52 -7.24
CA ALA A 89 8.79 -16.22 -7.48
C ALA A 89 7.81 -15.07 -7.22
N ARG A 90 6.55 -15.18 -7.67
CA ARG A 90 5.49 -14.20 -7.38
C ARG A 90 5.17 -14.10 -5.88
N GLN A 91 5.14 -15.23 -5.17
CA GLN A 91 4.94 -15.27 -3.73
C GLN A 91 6.09 -14.59 -2.98
N ARG A 92 7.34 -14.86 -3.35
CA ARG A 92 8.53 -14.19 -2.78
C ARG A 92 8.53 -12.69 -3.06
N LEU A 93 8.17 -12.27 -4.27
CA LEU A 93 8.02 -10.86 -4.61
C LEU A 93 6.93 -10.17 -3.78
N ALA A 94 5.79 -10.82 -3.60
CA ALA A 94 4.70 -10.28 -2.79
C ALA A 94 5.10 -10.15 -1.31
N LEU A 95 5.84 -11.13 -0.77
CA LEU A 95 6.40 -11.07 0.58
C LEU A 95 7.44 -9.95 0.71
N ALA A 96 8.37 -9.86 -0.24
CA ALA A 96 9.39 -8.80 -0.25
C ALA A 96 8.78 -7.40 -0.29
N HIS A 97 7.67 -7.20 -1.00
CA HIS A 97 6.93 -5.93 -0.99
C HIS A 97 6.29 -5.64 0.38
N ILE A 98 5.71 -6.64 1.04
CA ILE A 98 5.15 -6.47 2.41
C ILE A 98 6.27 -6.08 3.39
N GLU A 99 7.41 -6.74 3.30
CA GLU A 99 8.56 -6.47 4.16
C GLU A 99 9.18 -5.11 3.88
N ALA A 100 9.27 -4.69 2.62
CA ALA A 100 9.73 -3.36 2.23
C ALA A 100 8.84 -2.26 2.83
N GLU A 101 7.53 -2.38 2.70
CA GLU A 101 6.58 -1.42 3.27
C GLU A 101 6.71 -1.38 4.81
N ALA A 102 6.75 -2.53 5.48
CA ALA A 102 6.90 -2.60 6.93
C ALA A 102 8.24 -2.04 7.44
N ALA A 103 9.32 -2.25 6.68
CA ALA A 103 10.64 -1.74 7.00
C ALA A 103 10.73 -0.22 6.80
N LEU A 104 10.12 0.34 5.75
CA LEU A 104 10.29 1.75 5.38
C LEU A 104 9.34 2.70 6.09
N GLU A 105 8.13 2.26 6.46
CA GLU A 105 7.13 3.10 7.14
C GLU A 105 7.70 3.85 8.37
N PRO A 106 8.43 3.22 9.32
CA PRO A 106 8.95 3.92 10.48
C PRO A 106 10.06 4.92 10.15
N HIS A 107 10.78 4.74 9.03
CA HIS A 107 11.89 5.60 8.63
C HIS A 107 11.43 6.92 8.02
N PHE A 108 10.23 6.94 7.42
CA PHE A 108 9.73 8.09 6.68
C PHE A 108 8.50 8.74 7.34
N MET A 109 8.51 8.84 8.67
CA MET A 109 7.43 9.51 9.41
C MET A 109 7.63 11.02 9.54
N GLY A 110 6.52 11.76 9.52
CA GLY A 110 6.48 13.19 9.75
C GLY A 110 7.23 14.02 8.70
N ASP A 111 7.46 15.29 9.01
CA ASP A 111 8.05 16.24 8.06
C ASP A 111 9.47 15.89 7.63
N VAL A 112 10.29 15.38 8.55
CA VAL A 112 11.66 14.97 8.27
C VAL A 112 11.67 13.78 7.32
N GLY A 113 10.82 12.78 7.60
CA GLY A 113 10.64 11.62 6.73
C GLY A 113 10.14 12.01 5.34
N LEU A 114 9.14 12.90 5.26
CA LEU A 114 8.62 13.39 3.99
C LEU A 114 9.71 14.10 3.15
N CYS A 115 10.51 14.97 3.77
CA CYS A 115 11.63 15.62 3.08
C CYS A 115 12.69 14.61 2.61
N ALA A 116 12.96 13.57 3.41
CA ALA A 116 13.91 12.53 3.06
C ALA A 116 13.45 11.68 1.87
N LEU A 117 12.14 11.42 1.72
CA LEU A 117 11.61 10.66 0.58
C LEU A 117 11.97 11.27 -0.79
N TYR A 118 12.08 12.60 -0.86
CA TYR A 118 12.44 13.33 -2.07
C TYR A 118 13.96 13.40 -2.33
N LYS A 119 14.76 12.54 -1.69
CA LYS A 119 16.22 12.44 -1.95
C LYS A 119 16.54 11.30 -2.91
N PRO A 120 17.55 11.45 -3.80
CA PRO A 120 17.97 10.38 -4.70
C PRO A 120 18.31 9.06 -3.98
N ALA A 121 18.97 9.16 -2.82
CA ALA A 121 19.32 8.00 -2.00
C ALA A 121 18.08 7.22 -1.52
N SER A 122 16.97 7.91 -1.23
CA SER A 122 15.73 7.28 -0.79
C SER A 122 15.07 6.49 -1.91
N LEU A 123 15.10 6.98 -3.16
CA LEU A 123 14.60 6.19 -4.30
C LEU A 123 15.39 4.89 -4.47
N ALA A 124 16.72 4.96 -4.38
CA ALA A 124 17.58 3.78 -4.41
C ALA A 124 17.29 2.84 -3.23
N GLN A 125 16.99 3.37 -2.04
CA GLN A 125 16.60 2.58 -0.87
C GLN A 125 15.25 1.88 -1.09
N LEU A 126 14.23 2.59 -1.57
CA LEU A 126 12.91 2.02 -1.87
C LEU A 126 13.02 0.83 -2.83
N HIS A 127 13.76 1.02 -3.93
CA HIS A 127 14.01 -0.07 -4.87
C HIS A 127 14.84 -1.18 -4.21
N ARG A 128 15.85 -0.86 -3.42
CA ARG A 128 16.64 -1.90 -2.73
C ARG A 128 15.76 -2.77 -1.83
N GLU A 129 14.91 -2.17 -1.01
CA GLU A 129 14.03 -2.88 -0.09
C GLU A 129 13.04 -3.80 -0.79
N LEU A 130 12.54 -3.42 -1.97
CA LEU A 130 11.62 -4.24 -2.77
C LEU A 130 12.26 -5.53 -3.31
N PHE A 131 13.57 -5.52 -3.55
CA PHE A 131 14.23 -6.58 -4.34
C PHE A 131 15.39 -7.29 -3.63
N ALA A 132 16.03 -6.69 -2.63
CA ALA A 132 17.25 -7.22 -2.01
C ALA A 132 17.06 -8.56 -1.28
N ARG A 133 15.83 -8.91 -0.92
CA ARG A 133 15.48 -10.18 -0.24
C ARG A 133 15.16 -11.31 -1.21
N LEU A 134 15.07 -11.02 -2.51
CA LEU A 134 14.77 -12.02 -3.53
C LEU A 134 16.02 -12.87 -3.84
N PRO A 135 15.85 -14.17 -4.11
CA PRO A 135 16.96 -15.00 -4.57
C PRO A 135 17.43 -14.52 -5.94
N ALA A 136 18.71 -14.80 -6.26
CA ALA A 136 19.30 -14.39 -7.53
C ALA A 136 18.51 -14.88 -8.76
N SER A 137 17.84 -16.03 -8.68
CA SER A 137 16.97 -16.55 -9.75
C SER A 137 15.82 -15.62 -10.12
N ASP A 138 15.34 -14.82 -9.16
CA ASP A 138 14.16 -13.96 -9.33
C ASP A 138 14.55 -12.51 -9.67
N LEU A 139 15.85 -12.19 -9.71
CA LEU A 139 16.38 -10.86 -9.98
C LEU A 139 16.69 -10.66 -11.47
N HIS A 140 15.68 -10.85 -12.31
CA HIS A 140 15.78 -10.66 -13.75
C HIS A 140 14.55 -9.91 -14.28
N THR A 141 14.74 -9.11 -15.34
CA THR A 141 13.62 -8.53 -16.09
C THR A 141 12.95 -9.60 -16.95
N ASP A 142 11.80 -9.28 -17.55
CA ASP A 142 11.12 -10.19 -18.49
C ASP A 142 11.98 -10.46 -19.75
N GLU A 143 12.88 -9.54 -20.10
CA GLU A 143 13.88 -9.70 -21.16
C GLU A 143 15.15 -10.47 -20.70
N GLY A 144 15.21 -10.92 -19.45
CA GLY A 144 16.30 -11.71 -18.89
C GLY A 144 17.52 -10.90 -18.43
N GLU A 145 17.41 -9.58 -18.31
CA GLU A 145 18.51 -8.75 -17.80
C GLU A 145 18.58 -8.81 -16.26
N ASN A 146 19.78 -8.89 -15.70
CA ASN A 146 19.98 -8.92 -14.25
C ASN A 146 19.48 -7.61 -13.58
N LEU A 147 18.48 -7.73 -12.73
CA LEU A 147 17.98 -6.64 -11.89
C LEU A 147 18.89 -6.45 -10.67
N ARG A 148 19.49 -5.26 -10.54
CA ARG A 148 20.37 -4.93 -9.40
C ARG A 148 19.63 -4.02 -8.40
N PRO A 149 19.32 -4.49 -7.18
CA PRO A 149 18.55 -3.71 -6.21
C PRO A 149 19.19 -2.35 -5.86
N GLY A 150 18.44 -1.27 -6.12
CA GLY A 150 18.81 0.10 -5.79
C GLY A 150 19.75 0.77 -6.79
N GLN A 151 20.02 0.12 -7.94
CA GLN A 151 20.89 0.68 -8.97
C GLN A 151 20.09 1.35 -10.09
N LEU A 152 20.39 2.61 -10.37
CA LEU A 152 19.86 3.32 -11.54
C LEU A 152 20.27 2.62 -12.84
N ARG A 153 19.39 2.61 -13.84
CA ARG A 153 19.70 2.04 -15.16
C ARG A 153 20.87 2.78 -15.81
N SER A 154 21.70 2.05 -16.56
CA SER A 154 22.81 2.60 -17.34
C SER A 154 22.54 2.58 -18.85
N ARG A 155 21.32 2.23 -19.27
CA ARG A 155 20.89 2.15 -20.66
C ARG A 155 19.51 2.78 -20.84
N GLU A 156 19.17 3.03 -22.09
CA GLU A 156 17.86 3.56 -22.45
C GLU A 156 16.78 2.50 -22.39
N VAL A 157 15.59 2.94 -22.01
CA VAL A 157 14.41 2.09 -21.82
C VAL A 157 13.19 2.76 -22.44
N GLN A 158 12.27 1.94 -22.92
CA GLN A 158 11.00 2.35 -23.46
C GLN A 158 9.90 1.55 -22.76
N VAL A 159 8.84 2.23 -22.34
CA VAL A 159 7.72 1.65 -21.59
C VAL A 159 6.45 1.94 -22.37
N GLY A 160 5.91 0.91 -23.03
CA GLY A 160 4.84 1.10 -24.01
C GLY A 160 5.26 2.07 -25.11
N ARG A 161 4.61 3.25 -25.16
CA ARG A 161 4.90 4.31 -26.12
C ARG A 161 5.81 5.41 -25.57
N HIS A 162 6.06 5.41 -24.26
CA HIS A 162 6.91 6.38 -23.58
C HIS A 162 8.37 5.99 -23.72
N ILE A 163 9.19 6.90 -24.23
CA ILE A 163 10.64 6.74 -24.27
C ILE A 163 11.20 7.52 -23.10
N ALA A 164 11.83 6.82 -22.15
CA ALA A 164 12.36 7.45 -20.96
C ALA A 164 13.52 8.41 -21.32
N PRO A 165 13.79 9.43 -20.48
CA PRO A 165 14.95 10.31 -20.66
C PRO A 165 16.28 9.55 -20.75
N ALA A 166 17.33 10.20 -21.26
CA ALA A 166 18.66 9.61 -21.35
C ALA A 166 19.16 9.13 -19.98
N ALA A 167 19.75 7.93 -19.93
CA ALA A 167 20.24 7.31 -18.69
C ALA A 167 21.29 8.19 -17.99
N ALA A 168 22.15 8.84 -18.78
CA ALA A 168 23.18 9.76 -18.29
C ALA A 168 22.60 10.97 -17.55
N SER A 169 21.34 11.34 -17.83
CA SER A 169 20.69 12.51 -17.26
C SER A 169 19.99 12.21 -15.93
N LEU A 170 19.73 10.93 -15.60
CA LEU A 170 19.03 10.51 -14.39
C LEU A 170 19.43 11.25 -13.10
N PRO A 171 20.73 11.46 -12.79
CA PRO A 171 21.11 12.20 -11.60
C PRO A 171 20.53 13.62 -11.56
N ALA A 172 20.60 14.36 -12.66
CA ALA A 172 20.09 15.73 -12.75
C ALA A 172 18.55 15.77 -12.72
N LEU A 173 17.90 14.79 -13.35
CA LEU A 173 16.43 14.66 -13.37
C LEU A 173 15.88 14.40 -11.96
N ILE A 174 16.49 13.46 -11.25
CA ILE A 174 16.06 13.07 -9.89
C ILE A 174 16.34 14.21 -8.91
N GLU A 175 17.48 14.90 -9.03
CA GLU A 175 17.79 16.07 -8.18
C GLU A 175 16.77 17.19 -8.41
N ARG A 176 16.43 17.48 -9.68
CA ARG A 176 15.38 18.45 -10.02
C ARG A 176 14.03 18.04 -9.43
N TRP A 177 13.61 16.79 -9.65
CA TRP A 177 12.37 16.23 -9.09
C TRP A 177 12.32 16.40 -7.57
N GLY A 178 13.38 15.99 -6.88
CA GLY A 178 13.48 16.05 -5.43
C GLY A 178 13.47 17.48 -4.87
N SER A 179 14.22 18.38 -5.50
CA SER A 179 14.27 19.80 -5.10
C SER A 179 12.92 20.50 -5.20
N VAL A 180 12.14 20.21 -6.24
CA VAL A 180 10.83 20.83 -6.47
C VAL A 180 9.81 20.27 -5.48
N TYR A 181 9.61 18.96 -5.45
CA TYR A 181 8.54 18.38 -4.63
C TYR A 181 8.87 18.38 -3.13
N GLY A 182 10.14 18.20 -2.76
CA GLY A 182 10.59 18.32 -1.38
C GLY A 182 10.48 19.76 -0.83
N GLY A 183 10.47 20.77 -1.71
CA GLY A 183 10.33 22.19 -1.37
C GLY A 183 8.90 22.70 -1.29
N VAL A 184 7.89 21.88 -1.60
CA VAL A 184 6.48 22.32 -1.56
C VAL A 184 6.00 22.50 -0.12
N ARG A 185 5.27 23.60 0.11
CA ARG A 185 4.66 23.90 1.41
C ARG A 185 3.72 22.78 1.87
N ARG A 186 3.61 22.62 3.20
CA ARG A 186 2.70 21.65 3.84
C ARG A 186 1.22 21.99 3.60
N GLY A 187 0.37 21.02 3.91
CA GLY A 187 -1.08 21.07 3.66
C GLY A 187 -1.46 20.56 2.29
N GLU A 188 -2.54 21.10 1.73
CA GLU A 188 -3.17 20.68 0.48
C GLU A 188 -2.19 20.68 -0.71
N ALA A 189 -1.26 21.64 -0.73
CA ALA A 189 -0.24 21.73 -1.77
C ALA A 189 0.67 20.49 -1.80
N SER A 190 0.95 19.87 -0.65
CA SER A 190 1.76 18.65 -0.58
C SER A 190 1.04 17.43 -1.19
N LEU A 191 -0.29 17.36 -1.11
CA LEU A 191 -1.08 16.29 -1.75
C LEU A 191 -1.08 16.44 -3.28
N VAL A 192 -1.23 17.66 -3.78
CA VAL A 192 -1.10 17.98 -5.22
C VAL A 192 0.31 17.64 -5.71
N ALA A 193 1.34 18.05 -4.97
CA ALA A 193 2.73 17.78 -5.28
C ALA A 193 3.05 16.29 -5.28
N LEU A 194 2.51 15.53 -4.32
CA LEU A 194 2.67 14.08 -4.24
C LEU A 194 2.09 13.37 -5.47
N ALA A 195 0.91 13.79 -5.93
CA ALA A 195 0.31 13.23 -7.15
C ALA A 195 1.16 13.56 -8.39
N ALA A 196 1.60 14.81 -8.54
CA ALA A 196 2.48 15.21 -9.65
C ALA A 196 3.83 14.46 -9.60
N ALA A 197 4.42 14.32 -8.42
CA ALA A 197 5.68 13.62 -8.20
C ALA A 197 5.60 12.15 -8.61
N HIS A 198 4.47 11.48 -8.34
CA HIS A 198 4.23 10.11 -8.79
C HIS A 198 4.37 10.00 -10.31
N GLN A 199 3.67 10.85 -11.06
CA GLN A 199 3.72 10.80 -12.53
C GLN A 199 5.13 11.14 -13.04
N ARG A 200 5.75 12.22 -12.54
CA ARG A 200 7.07 12.63 -13.03
C ARG A 200 8.16 11.62 -12.69
N LEU A 201 8.03 10.89 -11.58
CA LEU A 201 8.93 9.77 -11.28
C LEU A 201 8.77 8.62 -12.29
N GLY A 202 7.53 8.32 -12.69
CA GLY A 202 7.25 7.35 -13.75
C GLY A 202 7.81 7.74 -15.11
N SER A 203 7.72 9.03 -15.44
CA SER A 203 8.31 9.62 -16.65
C SER A 203 9.84 9.51 -16.67
N ILE A 204 10.51 9.79 -15.55
CA ILE A 204 11.98 9.65 -15.39
C ILE A 204 12.41 8.18 -15.58
N HIS A 205 11.61 7.24 -15.04
CA HIS A 205 11.83 5.80 -15.12
C HIS A 205 13.27 5.38 -14.71
N PRO A 206 13.67 5.63 -13.45
CA PRO A 206 15.08 5.56 -13.03
C PRO A 206 15.72 4.16 -12.98
N PHE A 207 14.93 3.10 -12.87
CA PHE A 207 15.42 1.73 -12.72
C PHE A 207 15.18 0.91 -13.99
N ILE A 208 15.87 -0.23 -14.12
CA ILE A 208 15.69 -1.12 -15.27
C ILE A 208 14.35 -1.88 -15.21
N ASP A 209 13.87 -2.19 -13.99
CA ASP A 209 12.53 -2.72 -13.70
C ASP A 209 12.10 -2.21 -12.30
N GLY A 210 10.83 -2.37 -11.94
CA GLY A 210 10.29 -2.08 -10.61
C GLY A 210 9.84 -0.64 -10.42
N ASN A 211 9.92 0.21 -11.44
CA ASN A 211 9.58 1.63 -11.36
C ASN A 211 8.14 1.86 -10.85
N GLY A 212 7.15 1.14 -11.38
CA GLY A 212 5.76 1.26 -10.94
C GLY A 212 5.58 0.92 -9.45
N ARG A 213 6.25 -0.15 -8.97
CA ARG A 213 6.25 -0.55 -7.56
C ARG A 213 6.90 0.53 -6.68
N VAL A 214 8.03 1.11 -7.12
CA VAL A 214 8.69 2.22 -6.42
C VAL A 214 7.80 3.47 -6.35
N MET A 215 7.13 3.84 -7.44
CA MET A 215 6.23 5.01 -7.48
C MET A 215 5.07 4.86 -6.49
N ARG A 216 4.42 3.68 -6.46
CA ARG A 216 3.31 3.41 -5.54
C ARG A 216 3.78 3.33 -4.09
N LEU A 217 4.91 2.71 -3.82
CA LEU A 217 5.51 2.68 -2.48
C LEU A 217 5.90 4.08 -2.00
N HIS A 218 6.50 4.91 -2.86
CA HIS A 218 6.80 6.29 -2.54
C HIS A 218 5.53 7.09 -2.19
N THR A 219 4.47 6.95 -3.00
CA THR A 219 3.16 7.57 -2.73
C THR A 219 2.57 7.11 -1.39
N HIS A 220 2.60 5.81 -1.10
CA HIS A 220 2.13 5.27 0.18
C HIS A 220 2.90 5.85 1.37
N LEU A 221 4.23 5.84 1.31
CA LEU A 221 5.10 6.37 2.37
C LEU A 221 4.89 7.88 2.56
N ALA A 222 4.75 8.65 1.47
CA ALA A 222 4.51 10.09 1.57
C ALA A 222 3.14 10.43 2.19
N LEU A 223 2.08 9.69 1.85
CA LEU A 223 0.78 9.82 2.50
C LEU A 223 0.85 9.44 4.00
N GLY A 224 1.63 8.40 4.33
CA GLY A 224 1.90 8.00 5.71
C GLY A 224 2.67 9.07 6.49
N ALA A 225 3.71 9.65 5.88
CA ALA A 225 4.53 10.73 6.44
C ALA A 225 3.69 11.97 6.79
N LEU A 226 2.72 12.29 5.93
CA LEU A 226 1.74 13.36 6.12
C LEU A 226 0.67 13.04 7.18
N GLY A 227 0.65 11.81 7.70
CA GLY A 227 -0.31 11.37 8.74
C GLY A 227 -1.68 10.98 8.22
N TYR A 228 -1.86 10.83 6.90
CA TYR A 228 -3.17 10.62 6.29
C TYR A 228 -3.64 9.17 6.26
N THR A 229 -2.75 8.18 6.35
CA THR A 229 -3.14 6.77 6.17
C THR A 229 -3.31 6.01 7.48
N GLN A 230 -2.36 6.17 8.42
CA GLN A 230 -2.21 5.31 9.61
C GLN A 230 -2.22 3.81 9.28
N GLY A 231 -1.85 3.43 8.05
CA GLY A 231 -1.93 2.05 7.54
C GLY A 231 -3.36 1.52 7.34
N LEU A 232 -4.38 2.38 7.32
CA LEU A 232 -5.80 1.99 7.21
C LEU A 232 -6.38 2.10 5.81
N TRP A 233 -5.72 2.83 4.91
CA TRP A 233 -6.08 2.90 3.50
C TRP A 233 -4.85 3.25 2.66
N SER A 234 -4.96 3.00 1.35
CA SER A 234 -4.00 3.41 0.34
C SER A 234 -4.73 3.58 -1.00
N PRO A 235 -4.15 4.28 -2.00
CA PRO A 235 -4.78 4.41 -3.31
C PRO A 235 -4.62 3.15 -4.19
N LEU A 236 -3.83 2.15 -3.76
CA LEU A 236 -3.37 1.05 -4.62
C LEU A 236 -4.53 0.20 -5.16
N ARG A 237 -5.54 -0.07 -4.32
CA ARG A 237 -6.76 -0.76 -4.76
C ARG A 237 -7.52 0.05 -5.81
N GLY A 238 -7.64 1.36 -5.62
CA GLY A 238 -8.32 2.26 -6.56
C GLY A 238 -7.60 2.30 -7.92
N PHE A 239 -6.27 2.39 -7.90
CA PHE A 239 -5.44 2.29 -9.10
C PHE A 239 -5.64 0.96 -9.81
N ALA A 240 -5.57 -0.17 -9.09
CA ALA A 240 -5.74 -1.49 -9.68
C ALA A 240 -7.14 -1.73 -10.27
N ARG A 241 -8.19 -1.16 -9.68
CA ARG A 241 -9.57 -1.26 -10.19
C ARG A 241 -9.81 -0.39 -11.42
N SER A 242 -8.98 0.62 -11.65
CA SER A 242 -9.07 1.55 -12.77
C SER A 242 -7.78 1.55 -13.60
N VAL A 243 -7.14 0.37 -13.72
CA VAL A 243 -5.78 0.23 -14.27
C VAL A 243 -5.61 0.82 -15.68
N ASP A 244 -6.62 0.69 -16.54
CA ASP A 244 -6.59 1.28 -17.88
C ASP A 244 -6.61 2.82 -17.83
N ARG A 245 -7.43 3.40 -16.94
CA ARG A 245 -7.46 4.86 -16.71
C ARG A 245 -6.16 5.34 -16.06
N TYR A 246 -5.61 4.57 -15.11
CA TYR A 246 -4.33 4.84 -14.46
C TYR A 246 -3.20 4.96 -15.49
N TYR A 247 -3.00 3.94 -16.32
CA TYR A 247 -1.95 3.98 -17.36
C TYR A 247 -2.24 5.00 -18.45
N GLY A 248 -3.51 5.15 -18.86
CA GLY A 248 -3.92 6.13 -19.85
C GLY A 248 -3.59 7.57 -19.43
N LEU A 249 -3.82 7.93 -18.17
CA LEU A 249 -3.52 9.27 -17.65
C LEU A 249 -2.02 9.50 -17.43
N ILE A 250 -1.26 8.48 -17.02
CA ILE A 250 0.22 8.58 -16.96
C ILE A 250 0.77 8.88 -18.34
N ALA A 251 0.36 8.09 -19.34
CA ALA A 251 0.81 8.25 -20.72
C ALA A 251 0.38 9.61 -21.31
N ALA A 252 -0.85 10.06 -21.04
CA ALA A 252 -1.33 11.36 -21.48
C ALA A 252 -0.50 12.51 -20.89
N ALA A 253 -0.06 12.40 -19.63
CA ALA A 253 0.76 13.41 -18.97
C ALA A 253 2.23 13.45 -19.45
N ASP A 254 2.67 12.44 -20.21
CA ASP A 254 3.95 12.41 -20.93
C ASP A 254 3.82 12.92 -22.38
N GLU A 255 2.61 13.23 -22.85
CA GLU A 255 2.41 13.80 -24.19
C GLU A 255 2.95 15.23 -24.30
N PRO A 256 3.39 15.64 -25.50
CA PRO A 256 3.78 17.02 -25.75
C PRO A 256 2.65 18.00 -25.46
N ARG A 257 3.06 19.21 -25.08
CA ARG A 257 2.17 20.35 -24.87
C ARG A 257 1.22 20.58 -26.06
N ARG A 258 -0.07 20.74 -25.77
CA ARG A 258 -1.16 20.97 -26.73
C ARG A 258 -1.37 22.46 -27.01
N GLY A 259 -0.43 23.05 -27.75
CA GLY A 259 -0.48 24.48 -28.13
C GLY A 259 -0.19 25.44 -26.97
N ASP A 260 -0.35 26.75 -27.21
CA ASP A 260 0.17 27.79 -26.30
C ASP A 260 -0.60 27.95 -24.98
N LEU A 261 -1.83 27.45 -24.91
CA LEU A 261 -2.66 27.53 -23.70
C LEU A 261 -2.34 26.42 -22.69
N ASP A 262 -1.66 25.35 -23.12
CA ASP A 262 -1.39 24.14 -22.34
C ASP A 262 -0.10 24.21 -21.51
N GLY A 263 0.07 25.31 -20.78
CA GLY A 263 1.21 25.47 -19.88
C GLY A 263 2.50 25.96 -20.54
N ARG A 264 3.57 25.90 -19.75
CA ARG A 264 4.94 26.14 -20.17
C ARG A 264 5.75 24.87 -19.92
N GLY A 265 6.76 24.63 -20.76
CA GLY A 265 7.49 23.37 -20.79
C GLY A 265 7.08 22.52 -21.99
N ASN A 266 7.65 21.31 -22.06
CA ASN A 266 7.47 20.42 -23.20
C ASN A 266 6.28 19.49 -23.04
N LEU A 267 5.85 19.21 -21.80
CA LEU A 267 4.77 18.27 -21.49
C LEU A 267 3.44 18.99 -21.28
N SER A 268 2.33 18.28 -21.51
CA SER A 268 0.98 18.83 -21.31
C SER A 268 0.68 19.16 -19.84
N GLU A 269 0.33 20.41 -19.55
CA GLU A 269 -0.15 20.84 -18.24
C GLU A 269 -1.56 20.30 -17.96
N ALA A 270 -2.44 20.35 -18.96
CA ALA A 270 -3.82 19.88 -18.86
C ALA A 270 -3.86 18.39 -18.50
N ALA A 271 -3.06 17.56 -19.17
CA ALA A 271 -2.99 16.14 -18.85
C ALA A 271 -2.39 15.87 -17.46
N LEU A 272 -1.43 16.69 -17.01
CA LEU A 272 -0.93 16.61 -15.62
C LEU A 272 -2.03 16.98 -14.61
N VAL A 273 -2.85 17.99 -14.89
CA VAL A 273 -4.01 18.36 -14.05
C VAL A 273 -5.02 17.22 -13.98
N ASP A 274 -5.34 16.59 -15.11
CA ASP A 274 -6.25 15.44 -15.17
C ASP A 274 -5.72 14.25 -14.36
N TRP A 275 -4.41 13.99 -14.45
CA TRP A 275 -3.73 12.99 -13.63
C TRP A 275 -3.85 13.30 -12.13
N ILE A 276 -3.54 14.52 -11.71
CA ILE A 276 -3.60 14.92 -10.28
C ILE A 276 -5.05 14.79 -9.78
N ALA A 277 -6.01 15.29 -10.54
CA ALA A 277 -7.43 15.20 -10.19
C ALA A 277 -7.86 13.74 -10.01
N TYR A 278 -7.45 12.83 -10.90
CA TYR A 278 -7.70 11.39 -10.79
C TYR A 278 -7.08 10.78 -9.53
N VAL A 279 -5.84 11.12 -9.18
CA VAL A 279 -5.19 10.61 -7.96
C VAL A 279 -5.94 11.09 -6.72
N LEU A 280 -6.30 12.37 -6.65
CA LEU A 280 -7.04 12.93 -5.52
C LEU A 280 -8.44 12.30 -5.41
N GLU A 281 -9.17 12.19 -6.52
CA GLU A 281 -10.47 11.51 -6.62
C GLU A 281 -10.37 10.06 -6.11
N THR A 282 -9.36 9.33 -6.58
CA THR A 282 -9.12 7.93 -6.18
C THR A 282 -8.82 7.82 -4.69
N CYS A 283 -7.98 8.71 -4.14
CA CYS A 283 -7.70 8.74 -2.71
C CYS A 283 -8.97 9.01 -1.89
N ILE A 284 -9.79 9.98 -2.28
CA ILE A 284 -11.06 10.30 -1.60
C ILE A 284 -12.01 9.10 -1.63
N ASP A 285 -12.15 8.46 -2.80
CA ASP A 285 -12.95 7.25 -2.96
C ASP A 285 -12.45 6.13 -2.03
N GLN A 286 -11.13 5.87 -2.00
CA GLN A 286 -10.58 4.82 -1.14
C GLN A 286 -10.72 5.14 0.35
N VAL A 287 -10.57 6.40 0.78
CA VAL A 287 -10.83 6.80 2.18
C VAL A 287 -12.29 6.53 2.55
N ARG A 288 -13.24 6.93 1.70
CA ARG A 288 -14.68 6.72 1.94
C ARG A 288 -15.03 5.24 1.94
N PHE A 289 -14.51 4.48 0.98
CA PHE A 289 -14.69 3.04 0.89
C PHE A 289 -14.20 2.34 2.16
N MET A 290 -12.95 2.61 2.56
CA MET A 290 -12.37 1.98 3.75
C MET A 290 -13.07 2.42 5.05
N SER A 291 -13.49 3.68 5.16
CA SER A 291 -14.30 4.14 6.30
C SER A 291 -15.65 3.41 6.40
N GLY A 292 -16.34 3.22 5.28
CA GLY A 292 -17.60 2.49 5.20
C GLY A 292 -17.47 0.98 5.43
N LEU A 293 -16.30 0.41 5.12
CA LEU A 293 -16.04 -1.03 5.20
C LEU A 293 -15.54 -1.45 6.58
N LEU A 294 -14.56 -0.70 7.11
CA LEU A 294 -13.94 -1.00 8.39
C LEU A 294 -14.93 -0.80 9.55
N GLN A 295 -15.70 0.29 9.55
CA GLN A 295 -16.72 0.60 10.58
C GLN A 295 -16.26 0.20 11.98
N LEU A 296 -15.08 0.69 12.37
CA LEU A 296 -14.42 0.30 13.61
C LEU A 296 -15.32 0.42 14.85
N PRO A 297 -16.23 1.42 14.96
CA PRO A 297 -17.19 1.49 16.07
C PRO A 297 -18.18 0.32 16.15
N ALA A 298 -18.47 -0.37 15.04
CA ALA A 298 -19.38 -1.51 14.99
C ALA A 298 -18.69 -2.85 15.32
N MET A 299 -17.40 -2.84 15.66
CA MET A 299 -16.60 -4.07 15.79
C MET A 299 -17.08 -5.00 16.90
N GLU A 300 -17.63 -4.48 18.00
CA GLU A 300 -18.16 -5.33 19.08
C GLU A 300 -19.21 -6.32 18.57
N GLY A 301 -20.19 -5.82 17.81
CA GLY A 301 -21.24 -6.66 17.23
C GLY A 301 -20.70 -7.69 16.23
N ARG A 302 -19.66 -7.31 15.46
CA ARG A 302 -19.00 -8.21 14.50
C ARG A 302 -18.20 -9.31 15.20
N ILE A 303 -17.52 -8.99 16.30
CA ILE A 303 -16.85 -9.98 17.15
C ILE A 303 -17.88 -10.93 17.77
N ALA A 304 -18.99 -10.40 18.28
CA ALA A 304 -20.06 -11.21 18.85
C ALA A 304 -20.65 -12.20 17.82
N ALA A 305 -20.91 -11.74 16.60
CA ALA A 305 -21.39 -12.59 15.52
C ALA A 305 -20.41 -13.72 15.18
N CYS A 306 -19.11 -13.42 15.07
CA CYS A 306 -18.07 -14.42 14.85
C CYS A 306 -18.03 -15.46 15.98
N LEU A 307 -18.04 -15.02 17.24
CA LEU A 307 -18.02 -15.92 18.40
C LEU A 307 -19.26 -16.81 18.49
N ASN A 308 -20.44 -16.26 18.17
CA ASN A 308 -21.68 -17.03 18.12
C ASN A 308 -21.62 -18.13 17.05
N PHE A 309 -21.11 -17.82 15.85
CA PHE A 309 -20.92 -18.81 14.79
C PHE A 309 -19.92 -19.90 15.20
N GLU A 310 -18.77 -19.51 15.76
CA GLU A 310 -17.77 -20.44 16.28
C GLU A 310 -18.31 -21.37 17.37
N GLN A 311 -19.11 -20.83 18.28
CA GLN A 311 -19.68 -21.58 19.41
C GLN A 311 -20.79 -22.53 18.98
N THR A 312 -21.71 -22.07 18.13
CA THR A 312 -22.95 -22.80 17.81
C THR A 312 -22.81 -23.70 16.59
N SER A 313 -22.19 -23.19 15.53
CA SER A 313 -22.12 -23.86 14.23
C SER A 313 -20.87 -24.75 14.15
N LEU A 314 -19.70 -24.21 14.51
CA LEU A 314 -18.44 -24.96 14.44
C LEU A 314 -18.13 -25.76 15.72
N LYS A 315 -18.72 -25.35 16.86
CA LYS A 315 -18.43 -25.92 18.19
C LYS A 315 -16.92 -25.96 18.48
N SER A 316 -16.20 -24.92 18.08
CA SER A 316 -14.72 -24.89 18.07
C SER A 316 -14.10 -24.76 19.47
N GLY A 317 -14.92 -24.52 20.49
CA GLY A 317 -14.48 -24.22 21.86
C GLY A 317 -14.31 -22.73 22.14
N ALA A 318 -14.33 -21.87 21.10
CA ALA A 318 -14.51 -20.44 21.28
C ALA A 318 -15.93 -20.15 21.79
N ARG A 319 -16.08 -19.12 22.63
CA ARG A 319 -17.33 -18.79 23.30
C ARG A 319 -17.56 -17.28 23.39
N ILE A 320 -18.83 -16.88 23.51
CA ILE A 320 -19.24 -15.47 23.58
C ILE A 320 -18.64 -14.71 24.77
N GLU A 321 -18.26 -15.37 25.85
CA GLU A 321 -17.59 -14.77 27.00
C GLU A 321 -16.21 -14.17 26.65
N ALA A 322 -15.63 -14.53 25.50
CA ALA A 322 -14.42 -13.90 24.96
C ALA A 322 -14.67 -12.50 24.37
N LEU A 323 -15.93 -12.07 24.19
CA LEU A 323 -16.28 -10.83 23.50
C LEU A 323 -15.61 -9.61 24.10
N ARG A 324 -15.77 -9.40 25.40
CA ARG A 324 -15.21 -8.23 26.10
C ARG A 324 -13.68 -8.15 25.99
N PRO A 325 -12.90 -9.20 26.33
CA PRO A 325 -11.45 -9.11 26.19
C PRO A 325 -10.97 -9.02 24.74
N LEU A 326 -11.66 -9.64 23.77
CA LEU A 326 -11.33 -9.48 22.35
C LEU A 326 -11.60 -8.05 21.85
N HIS A 327 -12.76 -7.48 22.21
CA HIS A 327 -13.10 -6.10 21.86
C HIS A 327 -12.14 -5.10 22.52
N TYR A 328 -11.73 -5.35 23.77
CA TYR A 328 -10.69 -4.56 24.42
C TYR A 328 -9.38 -4.61 23.65
N LEU A 329 -8.88 -5.81 23.32
CA LEU A 329 -7.65 -5.96 22.53
C LEU A 329 -7.73 -5.26 21.17
N PHE A 330 -8.90 -5.28 20.53
CA PHE A 330 -9.15 -4.60 19.27
C PHE A 330 -9.03 -3.08 19.42
N LEU A 331 -9.74 -2.50 20.40
CA LEU A 331 -9.76 -1.04 20.62
C LEU A 331 -8.43 -0.50 21.13
N SER A 332 -7.77 -1.23 22.03
CA SER A 332 -6.50 -0.79 22.61
C SER A 332 -5.34 -0.97 21.62
N GLY A 333 -5.44 -1.93 20.70
CA GLY A 333 -4.34 -2.36 19.85
C GLY A 333 -3.15 -2.94 20.62
N THR A 334 -3.34 -3.26 21.91
CA THR A 334 -2.28 -3.75 22.80
C THR A 334 -2.31 -5.27 22.93
N ALA A 335 -1.32 -5.83 23.63
CA ALA A 335 -1.33 -7.21 24.07
C ALA A 335 -1.69 -7.31 25.56
N LEU A 336 -2.32 -8.41 25.96
CA LEU A 336 -2.69 -8.72 27.34
C LEU A 336 -1.90 -9.91 27.88
N GLU A 337 -1.66 -9.91 29.19
CA GLU A 337 -1.23 -11.12 29.87
C GLU A 337 -2.32 -12.19 29.79
N ARG A 338 -1.94 -13.45 29.60
CA ARG A 338 -2.91 -14.56 29.49
C ARG A 338 -3.82 -14.68 30.72
N GLY A 339 -3.27 -14.43 31.91
CA GLY A 339 -4.02 -14.42 33.16
C GLY A 339 -5.08 -13.32 33.21
N GLU A 340 -4.74 -12.13 32.70
CA GLU A 340 -5.65 -11.00 32.61
C GLU A 340 -6.77 -11.26 31.60
N PHE A 341 -6.42 -11.73 30.40
CA PHE A 341 -7.40 -12.14 29.40
C PHE A 341 -8.41 -13.13 29.98
N LYS A 342 -7.93 -14.19 30.66
CA LYS A 342 -8.80 -15.18 31.30
C LYS A 342 -9.72 -14.56 32.36
N ARG A 343 -9.21 -13.69 33.24
CA ARG A 343 -10.05 -13.03 34.27
C ARG A 343 -11.17 -12.19 33.64
N MET A 344 -10.89 -11.48 32.55
CA MET A 344 -11.89 -10.67 31.85
C MET A 344 -13.05 -11.49 31.27
N THR A 345 -12.85 -12.78 31.01
CA THR A 345 -13.94 -13.67 30.54
C THR A 345 -14.96 -13.99 31.63
N GLY A 346 -14.61 -13.84 32.91
CA GLY A 346 -15.46 -14.25 34.04
C GLY A 346 -15.66 -15.76 34.20
N LEU A 347 -14.93 -16.58 33.43
CA LEU A 347 -15.03 -18.04 33.47
C LEU A 347 -14.14 -18.64 34.56
N GLY A 348 -14.53 -19.82 35.08
CA GLY A 348 -13.66 -20.61 35.96
C GLY A 348 -12.39 -21.09 35.25
N ASP A 349 -11.29 -21.26 36.00
CA ASP A 349 -9.93 -21.44 35.48
C ASP A 349 -9.79 -22.49 34.37
N ARG A 350 -10.35 -23.68 34.57
CA ARG A 350 -10.28 -24.77 33.58
C ARG A 350 -10.97 -24.40 32.27
N THR A 351 -12.13 -23.76 32.36
CA THR A 351 -12.90 -23.32 31.19
C THR A 351 -12.20 -22.16 30.49
N ALA A 352 -11.65 -21.22 31.24
CA ALA A 352 -10.91 -20.08 30.70
C ALA A 352 -9.64 -20.52 29.95
N VAL A 353 -8.91 -21.52 30.46
CA VAL A 353 -7.75 -22.12 29.76
C VAL A 353 -8.18 -22.80 28.45
N SER A 354 -9.30 -23.53 28.49
CA SER A 354 -9.83 -24.21 27.30
C SER A 354 -10.25 -23.22 26.22
N LEU A 355 -10.96 -22.14 26.61
CA LEU A 355 -11.35 -21.05 25.73
C LEU A 355 -10.13 -20.36 25.09
N LEU A 356 -9.14 -19.99 25.90
CA LEU A 356 -7.92 -19.34 25.41
C LEU A 356 -7.20 -20.20 24.36
N THR A 357 -7.09 -21.50 24.63
CA THR A 357 -6.46 -22.48 23.71
C THR A 357 -7.24 -22.58 22.40
N ALA A 358 -8.58 -22.62 22.47
CA ALA A 358 -9.43 -22.64 21.28
C ALA A 358 -9.26 -21.36 20.45
N LEU A 359 -9.27 -20.18 21.07
CA LEU A 359 -9.08 -18.90 20.38
C LEU A 359 -7.72 -18.80 19.68
N LEU A 360 -6.64 -19.26 20.32
CA LEU A 360 -5.31 -19.33 19.71
C LEU A 360 -5.27 -20.32 18.55
N LYS A 361 -5.85 -21.51 18.71
CA LYS A 361 -5.92 -22.53 17.64
C LYS A 361 -6.73 -22.04 16.44
N ARG A 362 -7.80 -21.28 16.67
CA ARG A 362 -8.62 -20.64 15.63
C ARG A 362 -7.96 -19.37 15.08
N GLY A 363 -6.87 -18.88 15.67
CA GLY A 363 -6.21 -17.65 15.25
C GLY A 363 -6.98 -16.36 15.58
N LEU A 364 -8.08 -16.44 16.34
CA LEU A 364 -8.84 -15.28 16.84
C LEU A 364 -8.07 -14.53 17.94
N LEU A 365 -7.10 -15.22 18.55
CA LEU A 365 -5.99 -14.60 19.27
C LEU A 365 -4.68 -14.98 18.58
N ALA A 366 -3.70 -14.09 18.68
CA ALA A 366 -2.33 -14.37 18.29
C ALA A 366 -1.38 -14.18 19.49
N SER A 367 -0.21 -14.81 19.41
CA SER A 367 0.86 -14.68 20.41
C SER A 367 2.20 -14.90 19.71
N ASP A 368 3.21 -14.11 20.10
CA ASP A 368 4.52 -14.17 19.47
C ASP A 368 5.40 -15.30 20.06
N SER A 369 4.94 -15.96 21.13
CA SER A 369 5.56 -17.16 21.69
C SER A 369 4.54 -18.07 22.37
N PRO A 370 4.86 -19.36 22.62
CA PRO A 370 3.92 -20.32 23.23
C PRO A 370 3.35 -19.86 24.59
N GLN A 371 4.11 -19.09 25.37
CA GLN A 371 3.73 -18.59 26.70
C GLN A 371 3.58 -17.07 26.75
N GLY A 372 3.75 -16.37 25.63
CA GLY A 372 3.76 -14.91 25.58
C GLY A 372 2.38 -14.29 25.75
N ARG A 373 2.38 -12.95 25.76
CA ARG A 373 1.16 -12.14 25.77
C ARG A 373 0.28 -12.46 24.56
N VAL A 374 -1.01 -12.22 24.71
CA VAL A 374 -2.00 -12.45 23.65
C VAL A 374 -2.50 -11.14 23.09
N ARG A 375 -2.71 -11.10 21.78
CA ARG A 375 -3.18 -9.95 21.02
C ARG A 375 -4.36 -10.35 20.14
N PHE A 376 -5.10 -9.35 19.67
CA PHE A 376 -6.21 -9.60 18.75
C PHE A 376 -5.70 -10.36 17.52
N GLY A 377 -6.40 -11.43 17.15
CA GLY A 377 -6.07 -12.22 15.96
C GLY A 377 -7.03 -11.92 14.82
N LEU A 378 -6.51 -11.90 13.58
CA LEU A 378 -7.27 -11.55 12.39
C LEU A 378 -7.11 -12.62 11.29
N PRO A 379 -7.64 -13.84 11.48
CA PRO A 379 -7.49 -14.92 10.52
C PRO A 379 -8.45 -14.72 9.33
N LEU A 380 -8.08 -15.19 8.13
CA LEU A 380 -8.85 -14.98 6.89
C LEU A 380 -10.32 -15.41 7.02
N HIS A 381 -10.60 -16.55 7.66
CA HIS A 381 -11.97 -17.04 7.78
C HIS A 381 -12.88 -16.14 8.64
N ALA A 382 -12.31 -15.31 9.53
CA ALA A 382 -13.04 -14.38 10.36
C ALA A 382 -13.33 -13.04 9.65
N LEU A 383 -12.68 -12.76 8.51
CA LEU A 383 -12.89 -11.51 7.75
C LEU A 383 -14.35 -11.33 7.33
N ARG A 384 -15.03 -12.42 6.94
CA ARG A 384 -16.46 -12.40 6.61
C ARG A 384 -17.35 -11.82 7.72
N PHE A 385 -16.89 -11.87 8.97
CA PHE A 385 -17.58 -11.30 10.12
C PHE A 385 -17.01 -9.92 10.48
N TYR A 386 -15.69 -9.82 10.64
CA TYR A 386 -15.03 -8.60 11.12
C TYR A 386 -15.05 -7.47 10.10
N PHE A 387 -14.83 -7.78 8.83
CA PHE A 387 -14.74 -6.81 7.74
C PHE A 387 -15.31 -7.42 6.45
N PRO A 388 -16.63 -7.67 6.39
CA PRO A 388 -17.23 -8.30 5.22
C PRO A 388 -16.92 -7.50 3.95
N ALA A 389 -16.54 -8.19 2.88
CA ALA A 389 -16.14 -7.63 1.59
C ALA A 389 -14.86 -6.75 1.61
N LEU A 390 -14.06 -6.81 2.68
CA LEU A 390 -12.74 -6.14 2.75
C LEU A 390 -11.81 -6.64 1.66
N TRP A 391 -11.76 -7.96 1.51
CA TRP A 391 -10.95 -8.63 0.51
C TRP A 391 -11.77 -9.73 -0.17
N PRO A 392 -12.62 -9.37 -1.14
CA PRO A 392 -13.54 -10.31 -1.79
C PRO A 392 -12.82 -11.50 -2.40
N GLU A 393 -11.63 -11.29 -2.97
CA GLU A 393 -10.80 -12.38 -3.49
C GLU A 393 -10.39 -13.37 -2.39
N ALA A 394 -10.13 -12.91 -1.16
CA ALA A 394 -9.78 -13.79 -0.04
C ALA A 394 -11.01 -14.54 0.50
N GLU A 395 -12.18 -13.89 0.53
CA GLU A 395 -13.43 -14.55 0.92
C GLU A 395 -13.82 -15.65 -0.08
N ALA A 396 -13.60 -15.42 -1.37
CA ALA A 396 -13.82 -16.41 -2.43
C ALA A 396 -12.89 -17.62 -2.28
N ASP A 397 -11.61 -17.42 -2.00
CA ASP A 397 -10.65 -18.51 -1.76
C ASP A 397 -11.06 -19.36 -0.55
N VAL A 398 -11.50 -18.74 0.55
CA VAL A 398 -11.97 -19.45 1.75
C VAL A 398 -13.24 -20.25 1.48
N ALA A 399 -14.17 -19.71 0.67
CA ALA A 399 -15.38 -20.42 0.29
C ALA A 399 -15.08 -21.67 -0.57
N GLN A 400 -14.08 -21.59 -1.44
CA GLN A 400 -13.64 -22.70 -2.28
C GLN A 400 -12.85 -23.77 -1.50
N ALA A 401 -12.09 -23.39 -0.48
CA ALA A 401 -11.32 -24.33 0.34
C ALA A 401 -12.14 -25.05 1.43
N GLY A 402 -13.35 -24.54 1.74
CA GLY A 402 -14.25 -25.09 2.75
C GLY A 402 -15.43 -25.91 2.21
N GLY A 403 -15.54 -26.04 0.88
CA GLY A 403 -16.40 -27.02 0.21
C GLY A 403 -15.57 -28.23 -0.20
#